data_AF-A0A0D3IMF7-F1
#
_entry.id   AF-A0A0D3IMF7-F1
#
_cell.length_a   1.000
_cell.length_b   1.000
_cell.length_c   1.000
_cell.angle_alpha   90.00
_cell.angle_beta   90.00
_cell.angle_gamma   90.00
#
_symmetry.space_group_name_H-M   'P 1'
#
loop_
_entity.id
_entity.type
_entity.pdbx_description
1 polymer ?
#
loop_
_entity_poly.entity_id
_entity_poly.type
_entity_poly.pdbx_seq_one_letter_code
_entity_poly.pdbx_strand_id
1 'polypeptide(L)'
;MSPVQLIIVTKGGDADIITFTQGEDKLQVAKGYGDMEHLFCSECGCGICQGLHAFSSYFRAVFPSTFQIEDGASCLVPEIYRPRCHVHYENRLFDWNDDLPKWKGGPPGDGMPGEKKSKSATAVQ
;
A
#
# COMPACT_ATOMS: atom_id res chain seq x y z
N MET A 1 6.57 -15.36 2.38
CA MET A 1 5.76 -14.18 2.73
C MET A 1 5.42 -13.49 1.42
N SER A 2 4.14 -13.24 1.13
CA SER A 2 3.74 -12.52 -0.09
C SER A 2 3.97 -11.01 0.06
N PRO A 3 4.13 -10.27 -1.05
CA PRO A 3 4.15 -8.81 -1.01
C PRO A 3 2.84 -8.29 -0.42
N VAL A 4 2.94 -7.28 0.45
CA VAL A 4 1.77 -6.52 0.89
C VAL A 4 1.21 -5.78 -0.31
N GLN A 5 -0.07 -6.00 -0.61
CA GLN A 5 -0.80 -5.26 -1.63
C GLN A 5 -1.36 -3.99 -1.03
N LEU A 6 -1.27 -2.89 -1.76
CA LEU A 6 -1.75 -1.57 -1.36
C LEU A 6 -2.40 -0.88 -2.56
N ILE A 7 -3.50 -0.17 -2.31
CA ILE A 7 -4.10 0.73 -3.29
C ILE A 7 -3.76 2.16 -2.86
N ILE A 8 -3.11 2.92 -3.74
CA ILE A 8 -2.85 4.34 -3.50
C ILE A 8 -4.07 5.14 -3.92
N VAL A 9 -4.65 5.88 -2.98
CA VAL A 9 -5.80 6.77 -3.21
C VAL A 9 -5.33 8.20 -2.98
N THR A 10 -5.48 9.06 -3.97
CA THR A 10 -5.10 10.48 -3.91
C THR A 10 -6.33 11.36 -3.67
N LYS A 11 -6.15 12.47 -2.95
CA LYS A 11 -7.22 13.45 -2.74
C LYS A 11 -7.64 14.09 -4.07
N GLY A 12 -8.91 14.00 -4.42
CA GLY A 12 -9.50 14.69 -5.57
C GLY A 12 -10.33 15.88 -5.11
N GLY A 13 -9.78 17.09 -5.18
CA GLY A 13 -10.44 18.30 -4.67
C GLY A 13 -10.50 18.34 -3.14
N ASP A 14 -11.63 18.76 -2.57
CA ASP A 14 -11.79 18.93 -1.12
C ASP A 14 -12.22 17.66 -0.37
N ALA A 15 -12.66 16.61 -1.09
CA ALA A 15 -13.19 15.39 -0.49
C ALA A 15 -12.14 14.62 0.33
N ASP A 16 -12.53 14.12 1.49
CA ASP A 16 -11.67 13.24 2.29
C ASP A 16 -11.37 11.93 1.56
N ILE A 17 -10.14 11.44 1.70
CA ILE A 17 -9.71 10.19 1.05
C ILE A 17 -10.42 8.97 1.66
N ILE A 18 -10.74 9.04 2.95
CA ILE A 18 -11.41 7.97 3.70
C ILE A 18 -12.48 8.61 4.58
N THR A 19 -13.69 8.06 4.55
CA THR A 19 -14.78 8.41 5.46
C THR A 19 -15.16 7.17 6.26
N PHE A 20 -15.11 7.28 7.59
CA PHE A 20 -15.54 6.21 8.48
C PHE A 20 -17.06 6.29 8.69
N THR A 21 -17.77 5.23 8.37
CA THR A 21 -19.22 5.15 8.61
C THR A 21 -19.54 4.65 10.02
N GLN A 22 -18.65 3.85 10.62
CA GLN A 22 -18.78 3.25 11.95
C GLN A 22 -17.40 2.94 12.54
N GLY A 23 -17.30 2.82 13.87
CA GLY A 23 -16.12 2.30 14.57
C GLY A 23 -14.91 3.25 14.60
N GLU A 24 -15.11 4.54 14.37
CA GLU A 24 -14.05 5.55 14.41
C GLU A 24 -13.41 5.65 15.81
N ASP A 25 -14.20 5.43 16.85
CA ASP A 25 -13.77 5.37 18.25
C ASP A 25 -12.78 4.24 18.55
N LYS A 26 -12.69 3.24 17.66
CA LYS A 26 -11.80 2.09 17.79
C LYS A 26 -10.50 2.24 17.01
N LEU A 27 -10.32 3.34 16.29
CA LEU A 27 -9.15 3.57 15.47
C LEU A 27 -7.94 3.96 16.34
N GLN A 28 -6.79 3.36 16.01
CA GLN A 28 -5.50 3.73 16.58
C GLN A 28 -4.48 4.00 15.49
N VAL A 29 -3.59 4.93 15.80
CA VAL A 29 -2.45 5.28 14.97
C VAL A 29 -1.19 4.72 15.62
N ALA A 30 -0.43 3.93 14.87
CA ALA A 30 0.90 3.48 15.25
C ALA A 30 1.95 4.10 14.34
N LYS A 31 3.11 4.42 14.94
CA LYS A 31 4.25 4.90 14.20
C LYS A 31 4.92 3.74 13.45
N GLY A 32 5.05 3.90 12.14
CA GLY A 32 5.81 3.02 11.27
C GLY A 32 7.28 3.44 11.14
N TYR A 33 7.92 3.03 10.05
CA TYR A 33 9.29 3.44 9.75
C TYR A 33 9.35 4.89 9.24
N GLY A 34 10.24 5.70 9.79
CA GLY A 34 10.35 7.13 9.44
C GLY A 34 9.12 7.94 9.86
N ASP A 35 8.57 8.69 8.90
CA ASP A 35 7.36 9.52 9.06
C ASP A 35 6.07 8.78 8.68
N MET A 36 6.17 7.47 8.43
CA MET A 36 5.02 6.63 8.12
C MET A 36 4.19 6.37 9.37
N GLU A 37 2.88 6.41 9.21
CA GLU A 37 1.91 6.06 10.23
C GLU A 37 0.92 5.04 9.70
N HIS A 38 0.51 4.13 10.57
CA HIS A 38 -0.44 3.07 10.27
C HIS A 38 -1.72 3.33 11.06
N LEU A 39 -2.87 3.33 10.36
CA LEU A 39 -4.19 3.36 10.97
C LEU A 39 -4.73 1.93 11.02
N PHE A 40 -5.16 1.50 12.20
CA PHE A 40 -5.68 0.14 12.40
C PHE A 40 -6.78 0.13 13.47
N CYS A 41 -7.57 -0.93 13.49
CA CYS A 41 -8.58 -1.16 14.53
C CYS A 41 -7.91 -1.69 15.80
N SER A 42 -8.15 -1.05 16.93
CA SER A 42 -7.58 -1.44 18.24
C SER A 42 -8.11 -2.76 18.79
N GLU A 43 -9.30 -3.20 18.37
CA GLU A 43 -9.89 -4.46 18.85
C GLU A 43 -9.37 -5.67 18.09
N CYS A 44 -9.35 -5.62 16.76
CA CYS A 44 -8.98 -6.76 15.92
C CYS A 44 -7.58 -6.65 15.29
N GLY A 45 -6.89 -5.52 15.47
CA GLY A 45 -5.56 -5.27 14.89
C GLY A 45 -5.55 -5.09 13.37
N CYS A 46 -6.71 -5.06 12.73
CA CYS A 46 -6.82 -4.99 11.27
C CYS A 46 -6.34 -3.63 10.75
N GLY A 47 -5.33 -3.63 9.87
CA GLY A 47 -4.78 -2.42 9.26
C GLY A 47 -5.70 -1.86 8.18
N ILE A 48 -6.04 -0.58 8.29
CA ILE A 48 -7.00 0.09 7.39
C ILE A 48 -6.25 0.83 6.29
N CYS A 49 -5.31 1.69 6.67
CA CYS A 49 -4.48 2.43 5.74
C CYS A 49 -3.16 2.86 6.37
N GLN A 50 -2.23 3.26 5.53
CA GLN A 50 -0.98 3.90 5.93
C GLN A 50 -0.78 5.19 5.14
N GLY A 51 -0.10 6.15 5.75
CA GLY A 51 0.14 7.47 5.19
C GLY A 51 1.32 8.17 5.85
N LEU A 52 1.63 9.37 5.36
CA LEU A 52 2.64 10.24 5.95
C LEU A 52 1.97 11.36 6.75
N HIS A 53 2.72 11.89 7.72
CA HIS A 53 2.44 13.16 8.41
C HIS A 53 1.03 13.26 9.03
N ALA A 54 0.67 12.46 10.04
CA ALA A 54 -0.60 12.58 10.75
C ALA A 54 -1.83 12.45 9.84
N PHE A 55 -1.75 11.68 8.76
CA PHE A 55 -2.80 11.63 7.73
C PHE A 55 -3.11 13.02 7.14
N SER A 56 -2.12 13.91 7.01
CA SER A 56 -2.26 15.17 6.27
C SER A 56 -1.81 15.07 4.81
N SER A 57 -1.22 13.93 4.42
CA SER A 57 -0.71 13.72 3.06
C SER A 57 -1.82 13.71 2.00
N TYR A 58 -1.46 14.13 0.79
CA TYR A 58 -2.33 14.15 -0.40
C TYR A 58 -2.73 12.74 -0.91
N PHE A 59 -2.17 11.69 -0.33
CA PHE A 59 -2.51 10.30 -0.64
C PHE A 59 -2.62 9.42 0.61
N ARG A 60 -3.31 8.29 0.47
CA ARG A 60 -3.33 7.15 1.41
C ARG A 60 -3.02 5.87 0.66
N ALA A 61 -2.33 4.95 1.33
CA ALA A 61 -2.21 3.58 0.86
C ALA A 61 -3.16 2.71 1.70
N VAL A 62 -4.22 2.19 1.08
CA VAL A 62 -5.23 1.36 1.75
C VAL A 62 -4.96 -0.12 1.51
N PHE A 63 -5.28 -0.96 2.48
CA PHE A 63 -5.09 -2.41 2.37
C PHE A 63 -6.30 -3.05 1.68
N PRO A 64 -6.20 -3.49 0.40
CA PRO A 64 -7.34 -4.06 -0.32
C PRO A 64 -7.97 -5.27 0.38
N SER A 65 -7.17 -6.06 1.11
CA SER A 65 -7.63 -7.25 1.83
C SER A 65 -8.63 -6.96 2.94
N THR A 66 -8.80 -5.70 3.35
CA THR A 66 -9.82 -5.30 4.33
C THR A 66 -11.13 -4.89 3.69
N PHE A 67 -11.15 -4.71 2.37
CA PHE A 67 -12.37 -4.42 1.65
C PHE A 67 -13.00 -5.73 1.19
N GLN A 68 -14.28 -5.90 1.49
CA GLN A 68 -15.10 -7.00 0.96
C GLN A 68 -15.51 -6.66 -0.49
N ILE A 69 -14.56 -6.57 -1.43
CA ILE A 69 -14.80 -5.94 -2.74
C ILE A 69 -15.62 -6.82 -3.72
N GLU A 70 -15.44 -8.14 -3.73
CA GLU A 70 -16.04 -8.98 -4.79
C GLU A 70 -17.20 -9.86 -4.32
N ASP A 71 -17.02 -10.74 -3.33
CA ASP A 71 -18.04 -11.73 -2.92
C ASP A 71 -18.11 -11.96 -1.40
N GLY A 72 -17.35 -11.20 -0.61
CA GLY A 72 -17.25 -11.34 0.85
C GLY A 72 -16.49 -12.58 1.33
N ALA A 73 -15.92 -13.39 0.43
CA ALA A 73 -15.23 -14.64 0.76
C ALA A 73 -13.83 -14.73 0.12
N SER A 74 -13.72 -14.31 -1.12
CA SER A 74 -12.50 -14.14 -1.90
C SER A 74 -11.98 -12.73 -1.66
N CYS A 75 -10.88 -12.57 -0.93
CA CYS A 75 -10.19 -11.28 -0.77
C CYS A 75 -9.48 -10.83 -2.07
N LEU A 76 -10.13 -11.05 -3.22
CA LEU A 76 -9.66 -10.69 -4.54
C LEU A 76 -10.06 -9.25 -4.82
N VAL A 77 -9.10 -8.50 -5.36
CA VAL A 77 -9.35 -7.16 -5.86
C VAL A 77 -9.83 -7.24 -7.31
N PRO A 78 -10.78 -6.36 -7.71
CA PRO A 78 -11.14 -6.17 -9.10
C PRO A 78 -9.92 -5.95 -9.97
N GLU A 79 -9.99 -6.41 -11.21
CA GLU A 79 -8.88 -6.36 -12.16
C GLU A 79 -8.28 -4.95 -12.30
N ILE A 80 -9.13 -3.92 -12.27
CA ILE A 80 -8.72 -2.51 -12.34
C ILE A 80 -7.81 -2.07 -11.19
N TYR A 81 -7.89 -2.75 -10.04
CA TYR A 81 -7.13 -2.49 -8.81
C TYR A 81 -6.00 -3.50 -8.57
N ARG A 82 -5.75 -4.44 -9.49
CA ARG A 82 -4.61 -5.35 -9.37
C ARG A 82 -3.27 -4.58 -9.30
N PRO A 83 -2.27 -5.09 -8.57
CA PRO A 83 -0.96 -4.48 -8.49
C PRO A 83 -0.35 -4.26 -9.88
N ARG A 84 0.17 -3.06 -10.13
CA ARG A 84 0.77 -2.68 -11.43
C ARG A 84 2.29 -2.60 -11.37
N CYS A 85 2.87 -2.56 -10.18
CA CYS A 85 4.31 -2.53 -9.95
C CYS A 85 4.62 -2.88 -8.49
N HIS A 86 5.90 -3.03 -8.19
CA HIS A 86 6.43 -3.03 -6.83
C HIS A 86 7.22 -1.76 -6.56
N VAL A 87 6.98 -1.19 -5.39
CA VAL A 87 7.69 -0.03 -4.84
C VAL A 87 8.55 -0.46 -3.64
N HIS A 88 9.47 0.41 -3.23
CA HIS A 88 10.41 0.18 -2.13
C HIS A 88 11.18 -1.15 -2.26
N TYR A 89 11.49 -1.55 -3.50
CA TYR A 89 11.99 -2.89 -3.79
C TYR A 89 13.41 -3.11 -3.28
N GLU A 90 14.19 -2.05 -3.08
CA GLU A 90 15.53 -2.13 -2.50
C GLU A 90 15.51 -2.58 -1.04
N ASN A 91 14.40 -2.35 -0.33
CA ASN A 91 14.23 -2.74 1.07
C ASN A 91 13.72 -4.17 1.23
N ARG A 92 13.55 -4.91 0.12
CA ARG A 92 13.06 -6.30 0.18
C ARG A 92 14.19 -7.27 0.45
N LEU A 93 13.92 -8.20 1.37
CA LEU A 93 14.82 -9.32 1.69
C LEU A 93 14.87 -10.39 0.60
N PHE A 94 13.85 -10.47 -0.26
CA PHE A 94 13.73 -11.48 -1.30
C PHE A 94 13.14 -10.90 -2.59
N ASP A 95 13.55 -11.48 -3.72
CA ASP A 95 12.97 -11.18 -5.01
C ASP A 95 11.62 -11.91 -5.17
N TRP A 96 10.66 -11.23 -5.79
CA TRP A 96 9.34 -11.75 -6.10
C TRP A 96 9.28 -12.08 -7.59
N ASN A 97 9.02 -13.35 -7.89
CA ASN A 97 9.05 -13.87 -9.25
C ASN A 97 7.72 -13.58 -9.97
N ASP A 98 7.61 -12.37 -10.50
CA ASP A 98 6.55 -11.95 -11.40
C ASP A 98 7.06 -10.97 -12.47
N ASP A 99 6.19 -10.65 -13.42
CA ASP A 99 6.49 -9.72 -14.52
C ASP A 99 6.22 -8.26 -14.17
N LEU A 100 5.82 -7.95 -12.93
CA LEU A 100 5.53 -6.58 -12.53
C LEU A 100 6.84 -5.75 -12.46
N PRO A 101 6.83 -4.50 -12.95
CA PRO A 101 7.93 -3.57 -12.79
C PRO A 101 8.34 -3.42 -11.33
N LYS A 102 9.64 -3.44 -11.05
CA LYS A 102 10.22 -3.34 -9.70
C LYS A 102 11.00 -2.03 -9.58
N TRP A 103 10.59 -1.16 -8.66
CA TRP A 103 11.17 0.17 -8.45
C TRP A 103 11.90 0.23 -7.11
N LYS A 104 13.11 0.80 -7.06
CA LYS A 104 13.84 0.96 -5.80
C LYS A 104 13.05 1.81 -4.80
N GLY A 105 12.59 2.98 -5.23
CA GLY A 105 11.65 3.85 -4.52
C GLY A 105 10.23 3.73 -5.07
N GLY A 106 9.87 4.56 -6.06
CA GLY A 106 8.56 4.54 -6.74
C GLY A 106 8.65 4.66 -8.27
N PRO A 107 7.55 4.47 -9.03
CA PRO A 107 7.48 4.82 -10.45
C PRO A 107 7.60 6.34 -10.73
N PRO A 108 8.15 6.77 -11.88
CA PRO A 108 8.25 8.19 -12.22
C PRO A 108 6.90 8.91 -12.19
N GLY A 109 6.85 10.11 -11.60
CA GLY A 109 5.65 10.94 -11.54
C GLY A 109 4.78 10.75 -10.29
N ASP A 110 5.12 9.82 -9.40
CA ASP A 110 4.44 9.62 -8.11
C ASP A 110 5.02 10.48 -6.96
N GLY A 111 5.98 11.35 -7.26
CA GLY A 111 6.67 12.19 -6.28
C GLY A 111 7.77 11.47 -5.48
N MET A 112 8.06 10.19 -5.76
CA MET A 112 9.14 9.44 -5.15
C MET A 112 10.35 9.32 -6.11
N PRO A 113 11.60 9.46 -5.62
CA PRO A 113 12.78 9.26 -6.45
C PRO A 113 12.84 7.79 -6.91
N GLY A 114 12.58 7.58 -8.20
CA GLY A 114 12.35 6.27 -8.77
C GLY A 114 13.44 5.83 -9.74
N GLU A 115 14.32 4.92 -9.33
CA GLU A 115 15.15 4.16 -10.27
C GLU A 115 14.50 2.78 -10.48
N LYS A 116 14.26 2.43 -11.76
CA LYS A 116 13.77 1.10 -12.11
C LYS A 116 14.89 0.09 -11.84
N LYS A 117 14.63 -0.95 -11.05
CA LYS A 117 15.58 -2.05 -10.93
C LYS A 117 15.63 -2.75 -12.29
N SER A 118 16.80 -2.78 -12.92
CA SER A 118 17.04 -3.65 -14.07
C SER A 118 16.83 -5.10 -13.61
N LYS A 119 16.26 -5.95 -14.47
CA LYS A 119 16.12 -7.39 -14.16
C LYS A 119 17.49 -7.87 -13.70
N SER A 120 17.61 -8.29 -12.44
CA SER A 120 18.82 -8.97 -12.00
C SER A 120 18.91 -10.23 -12.85
N ALA A 121 19.95 -10.32 -13.68
CA ALA A 121 20.30 -11.59 -14.29
C ALA A 121 20.54 -12.54 -13.12
N THR A 122 19.62 -13.48 -12.90
CA THR A 122 19.80 -14.52 -11.91
C THR A 122 21.05 -15.28 -12.32
N ALA A 123 22.17 -15.02 -11.63
CA ALA A 123 23.27 -15.96 -11.61
C ALA A 123 22.72 -17.19 -10.90
N VAL A 124 22.45 -18.23 -11.69
CA VAL A 124 22.29 -19.57 -11.17
C VAL A 124 23.64 -19.95 -10.56
N GLN A 125 23.70 -20.03 -9.23
CA GLN A 125 24.55 -20.97 -8.48
C GLN A 125 24.20 -20.92 -6.99
#